data_AF-A0A7W7GLQ2-F1
#
_entry.id   AF-A0A7W7GLQ2-F1
#
_cell.length_a   1.000
_cell.length_b   1.000
_cell.length_c   1.000
_cell.angle_alpha   90.00
_cell.angle_beta   90.00
_cell.angle_gamma   90.00
#
_symmetry.space_group_name_H-M   'P 1'
#
loop_
_entity.id
_entity.type
_entity.pdbx_description
1 polymer ?
#
loop_
_entity_poly.entity_id
_entity_poly.type
_entity_poly.pdbx_seq_one_letter_code
_entity_poly.pdbx_strand_id
1 'polypeptide(L)'
;MPAEQRRLITSAIDSAEEQLLQLRGVQTGPTAEVARRLLRGLGHSAGLIENAWKRTALAAVNGGVPLEEVARWVDVPVEVLRQMLTAGRQETGG
;
A
#
# COMPACT_ATOMS: atom_id res chain seq x y z
N MET A 1 18.43 -5.84 -52.70
CA MET A 1 17.14 -5.63 -52.01
C MET A 1 16.30 -4.66 -52.82
N PRO A 2 15.11 -5.09 -53.30
CA PRO A 2 14.18 -4.21 -54.01
C PRO A 2 13.79 -3.01 -53.14
N ALA A 3 13.61 -1.82 -53.74
CA ALA A 3 13.29 -0.59 -53.02
C ALA A 3 11.99 -0.68 -52.21
N GLU A 4 11.03 -1.45 -52.72
CA GLU A 4 9.73 -1.68 -52.10
C GLU A 4 9.85 -2.51 -50.81
N GLN A 5 10.71 -3.53 -50.83
CA GLN A 5 10.98 -4.36 -49.66
C GLN A 5 11.74 -3.58 -48.57
N ARG A 6 12.61 -2.66 -48.98
CA ARG A 6 13.30 -1.74 -48.05
C ARG A 6 12.32 -0.79 -47.37
N ARG A 7 11.33 -0.26 -48.11
CA ARG A 7 10.27 0.58 -47.56
C ARG A 7 9.41 -0.15 -46.53
N LEU A 8 9.00 -1.39 -46.83
CA LEU A 8 8.20 -2.20 -45.90
C LEU A 8 8.94 -2.50 -44.59
N ILE A 9 10.24 -2.79 -44.69
CA ILE A 9 11.08 -3.01 -43.51
C ILE A 9 11.18 -1.72 -42.68
N THR A 10 11.43 -0.57 -43.32
CA THR A 10 11.51 0.72 -42.61
C THR A 10 10.19 1.06 -41.91
N SER A 11 9.05 0.94 -42.59
CA SER A 11 7.75 1.22 -41.96
C SER A 11 7.43 0.29 -40.78
N ALA A 12 7.87 -0.98 -40.86
CA ALA A 12 7.67 -1.93 -39.77
C ALA A 12 8.56 -1.59 -38.56
N ILE A 13 9.79 -1.11 -38.80
CA ILE A 13 10.70 -0.67 -37.74
C ILE A 13 10.17 0.60 -37.07
N ASP A 14 9.74 1.61 -37.85
CA ASP A 14 9.20 2.86 -37.32
C ASP A 14 7.95 2.60 -36.46
N SER A 15 7.05 1.72 -36.92
CA SER A 15 5.86 1.34 -36.15
C SER A 15 6.20 0.56 -34.87
N ALA A 16 7.20 -0.32 -34.91
CA ALA A 16 7.67 -1.03 -33.73
C ALA A 16 8.30 -0.06 -32.71
N GLU A 17 9.04 0.95 -33.16
CA GLU A 17 9.63 1.98 -32.31
C GLU A 17 8.55 2.83 -31.62
N GLU A 18 7.52 3.26 -32.36
CA GLU A 18 6.37 3.98 -31.80
C GLU A 18 5.61 3.14 -30.76
N GLN A 19 5.38 1.85 -31.05
CA GLN A 19 4.74 0.93 -30.11
C GLN A 19 5.57 0.74 -28.83
N LEU A 20 6.90 0.65 -28.95
CA LEU A 20 7.81 0.56 -27.79
C LEU A 20 7.88 1.87 -26.99
N LEU A 21 7.81 3.03 -27.66
CA LEU A 21 7.71 4.34 -27.02
C LEU A 21 6.40 4.48 -26.23
N GLN A 22 5.27 4.05 -26.79
CA GLN A 22 3.99 4.05 -26.09
C GLN A 22 3.97 3.06 -24.93
N LEU A 23 4.52 1.85 -25.10
CA LEU A 23 4.59 0.84 -24.04
C LEU A 23 5.46 1.33 -22.87
N ARG A 24 6.58 1.99 -23.17
CA ARG A 24 7.42 2.67 -22.19
C ARG A 24 6.66 3.77 -21.48
N GLY A 25 5.92 4.62 -22.20
CA GLY A 25 5.09 5.68 -21.61
C GLY A 25 3.97 5.17 -20.68
N VAL A 26 3.38 4.00 -20.98
CA VAL A 26 2.35 3.35 -20.15
C VAL A 26 2.95 2.72 -18.88
N GLN A 27 4.17 2.17 -18.96
CA GLN A 27 4.88 1.60 -17.82
C GLN A 27 5.62 2.65 -16.97
N THR A 28 5.78 3.88 -17.48
CA THR A 28 6.37 5.00 -16.76
C THR A 28 5.33 6.10 -16.50
N GLY A 29 4.49 5.92 -15.48
CA GLY A 29 4.32 7.05 -14.58
C GLY A 29 5.71 7.42 -14.07
N PRO A 30 6.09 8.72 -13.94
CA PRO A 30 7.40 9.07 -13.38
C PRO A 30 7.58 8.25 -12.10
N THR A 31 8.74 7.63 -11.87
CA THR A 31 8.99 6.69 -10.75
C THR A 31 8.38 7.14 -9.41
N ALA A 32 8.29 8.45 -9.22
CA ALA A 32 7.53 9.12 -8.16
C ALA A 32 6.04 8.72 -8.04
N GLU A 33 5.24 8.64 -9.12
CA GLU A 33 3.82 8.27 -9.06
C GLU A 33 3.62 6.78 -8.73
N VAL A 34 4.50 5.91 -9.25
CA VAL A 34 4.52 4.49 -8.87
C VAL A 34 4.89 4.34 -7.39
N ALA A 35 5.96 5.00 -6.94
CA ALA A 35 6.35 5.04 -5.53
C ALA A 35 5.22 5.59 -4.65
N ARG A 36 4.54 6.67 -5.09
CA ARG A 36 3.40 7.27 -4.37
C ARG A 36 2.21 6.33 -4.27
N ARG A 37 1.90 5.57 -5.33
CA ARG A 37 0.82 4.57 -5.29
C ARG A 37 1.16 3.41 -4.36
N LEU A 38 2.40 2.92 -4.39
CA LEU A 38 2.87 1.87 -3.49
C LEU A 38 2.84 2.33 -2.03
N LEU A 39 3.35 3.53 -1.73
CA LEU A 39 3.31 4.11 -0.39
C LEU A 39 1.88 4.33 0.11
N ARG A 40 0.95 4.77 -0.75
CA ARG A 40 -0.49 4.85 -0.41
C ARG A 40 -1.07 3.47 -0.08
N GLY A 41 -0.76 2.46 -0.89
CA GLY A 41 -1.21 1.09 -0.65
C GLY A 41 -0.69 0.53 0.67
N LEU A 42 0.62 0.70 0.93
CA LEU A 42 1.25 0.29 2.18
C LEU A 42 0.69 1.03 3.39
N GLY A 43 0.48 2.34 3.29
CA GLY A 43 -0.14 3.13 4.35
C GLY A 43 -1.57 2.67 4.66
N HIS A 44 -2.36 2.35 3.63
CA HIS A 44 -3.70 1.79 3.81
C HIS A 44 -3.67 0.43 4.50
N SER A 45 -2.81 -0.49 4.03
CA SER A 45 -2.65 -1.82 4.65
C SER A 45 -2.15 -1.73 6.09
N ALA A 46 -1.20 -0.84 6.39
CA ALA A 46 -0.73 -0.59 7.75
C ALA A 46 -1.87 -0.12 8.65
N GLY A 47 -2.71 0.81 8.18
CA GLY A 47 -3.90 1.26 8.91
C GLY A 47 -4.93 0.14 9.16
N LEU A 48 -5.12 -0.79 8.21
CA LEU A 48 -5.98 -1.97 8.41
C LEU A 48 -5.42 -2.92 9.48
N ILE A 49 -4.12 -3.21 9.41
CA ILE A 49 -3.43 -4.05 10.42
C ILE A 49 -3.53 -3.38 11.79
N GLU A 50 -3.29 -2.07 11.86
CA GLU A 50 -3.38 -1.30 13.09
C GLU A 50 -4.77 -1.40 13.74
N ASN A 51 -5.82 -1.21 12.93
CA ASN A 51 -7.19 -1.34 13.38
C ASN A 51 -7.53 -2.76 13.84
N ALA A 52 -7.07 -3.78 13.11
CA ALA A 52 -7.34 -5.17 13.43
C ALA A 52 -6.75 -5.54 14.81
N TRP A 53 -5.47 -5.22 15.05
CA TRP A 53 -4.87 -5.56 16.33
C TRP A 53 -5.45 -4.73 17.49
N LYS A 54 -5.76 -3.43 17.30
CA LYS A 54 -6.40 -2.60 18.33
C LYS A 54 -7.75 -3.17 18.76
N ARG A 55 -8.56 -3.63 17.80
CA ARG A 55 -9.85 -4.30 18.07
C ARG A 55 -9.66 -5.60 18.85
N THR A 56 -8.66 -6.41 18.48
CA THR A 56 -8.32 -7.64 19.20
C THR A 56 -7.83 -7.35 20.62
N ALA A 57 -6.96 -6.36 20.80
CA ALA A 57 -6.47 -5.94 22.11
C ALA A 57 -7.62 -5.44 23.00
N LEU A 58 -8.52 -4.62 22.46
CA LEU A 58 -9.71 -4.15 23.17
C LEU A 58 -10.63 -5.32 23.57
N ALA A 59 -10.86 -6.27 22.67
CA ALA A 59 -11.67 -7.45 22.96
C ALA A 59 -11.05 -8.32 24.07
N ALA A 60 -9.73 -8.49 24.08
CA ALA A 60 -9.02 -9.22 25.13
C ALA A 60 -9.17 -8.52 26.50
N VAL A 61 -8.97 -7.19 26.55
CA VAL A 61 -9.15 -6.41 27.79
C VAL A 61 -10.60 -6.50 28.30
N ASN A 62 -11.59 -6.36 27.40
CA ASN A 62 -13.01 -6.53 27.76
C ASN A 62 -13.33 -7.96 28.20
N GLY A 63 -12.59 -8.95 27.70
CA GLY A 63 -12.65 -10.35 28.12
C GLY A 63 -11.95 -10.65 29.45
N GLY A 64 -11.37 -9.63 30.12
CA GLY A 64 -10.74 -9.74 31.43
C GLY A 64 -9.23 -9.97 31.40
N VAL A 65 -8.58 -9.94 30.23
CA VAL A 65 -7.12 -10.01 30.16
C VAL A 65 -6.51 -8.71 30.68
N PRO A 66 -5.53 -8.75 31.60
CA PRO A 66 -4.86 -7.55 32.11
C PRO A 66 -4.20 -6.74 31.00
N LEU A 67 -4.26 -5.41 31.11
CA LEU A 67 -3.72 -4.51 30.09
C LEU A 67 -2.21 -4.67 29.93
N GLU A 68 -1.50 -4.97 31.03
CA GLU A 68 -0.06 -5.24 31.08
C GLU A 68 0.31 -6.52 30.32
N GLU A 69 -0.59 -7.50 30.27
CA GLU A 69 -0.40 -8.72 29.50
C GLU A 69 -0.60 -8.47 28.01
N VAL A 70 -1.66 -7.75 27.64
CA VAL A 70 -1.91 -7.34 26.25
C VAL A 70 -0.77 -6.47 25.73
N ALA A 71 -0.25 -5.54 26.54
CA ALA A 71 0.90 -4.69 26.22
C ALA A 71 2.15 -5.50 25.86
N ARG A 72 2.38 -6.64 26.53
CA ARG A 72 3.49 -7.55 26.20
C ARG A 72 3.28 -8.29 24.87
N TRP A 73 2.04 -8.59 24.47
CA TRP A 73 1.77 -9.25 23.19
C TRP A 73 2.06 -8.35 21.99
N VAL A 74 1.78 -7.05 22.12
CA VAL A 74 1.92 -6.06 21.06
C VAL A 74 3.19 -5.21 21.18
N ASP A 75 4.08 -5.56 22.12
CA ASP A 75 5.38 -4.93 22.37
C ASP A 75 5.31 -3.39 22.47
N VAL A 76 4.34 -2.89 23.24
CA VAL A 76 4.17 -1.45 23.51
C VAL A 76 4.05 -1.18 25.00
N PRO A 77 4.53 -0.02 25.50
CA PRO A 77 4.34 0.36 26.89
C PRO A 77 2.86 0.40 27.26
N VAL A 78 2.50 -0.06 28.46
CA VAL A 78 1.10 -0.18 28.89
C VAL A 78 0.37 1.17 28.92
N GLU A 79 1.06 2.26 29.26
CA GLU A 79 0.52 3.62 29.19
C GLU A 79 0.19 4.06 27.76
N VAL A 80 1.03 3.67 26.80
CA VAL A 80 0.83 3.96 25.37
C VAL A 80 -0.37 3.16 24.86
N LEU A 81 -0.44 1.87 25.19
CA LEU A 81 -1.59 1.03 24.85
C LEU A 81 -2.89 1.58 25.44
N ARG A 82 -2.88 2.03 26.71
CA ARG A 82 -4.04 2.65 27.37
C ARG A 82 -4.57 3.84 26.58
N GLN A 83 -3.69 4.74 26.16
CA GLN A 83 -4.04 5.93 25.36
C GLN A 83 -4.58 5.55 23.98
N MET A 84 -3.95 4.59 23.30
CA MET A 84 -4.38 4.13 21.98
C MET A 84 -5.78 3.50 21.99
N LEU A 85 -6.10 2.71 23.03
CA LEU A 85 -7.41 2.07 23.17
C LEU A 85 -8.51 3.04 23.62
N THR A 86 -8.17 4.11 24.34
CA THR A 86 -9.15 5.16 24.70
C THR A 86 -9.45 6.08 23.52
N ALA A 87 -8.45 6.43 22.71
CA ALA A 87 -8.65 7.23 21.50
C ALA A 87 -9.52 6.53 20.44
N GLY A 88 -9.34 5.21 20.24
CA GLY A 88 -10.13 4.44 19.27
C GLY A 88 -11.62 4.27 19.62
N ARG A 89 -12.02 4.51 20.87
CA ARG A 89 -13.42 4.47 21.31
C ARG A 89 -14.24 5.65 20.79
N GLN A 90 -13.60 6.77 20.45
CA GLN A 90 -14.27 8.00 20.01
C GLN A 90 -14.65 7.99 18.52
N GLU A 91 -13.98 7.17 17.70
CA GLU A 91 -14.21 7.09 16.25
C GLU A 91 -15.31 6.09 15.84
N THR A 92 -15.77 5.25 16.78
CA THR A 92 -16.80 4.21 16.52
C THR A 92 -18.21 4.60 16.98
N GLY A 93 -18.40 5.85 17.44
CA GLY A 93 -19.67 6.39 17.91
C GLY A 93 -20.32 7.44 16.99
N GLY A 94 -20.05 7.38 15.67
CA GLY A 94 -20.64 8.25 14.66
C GLY A 94 -21.47 7.48 13.64
#